data_AF-A0A0C2F951-F1
#
_entry.id   AF-A0A0C2F951-F1
#
_cell.length_a   1.000
_cell.length_b   1.000
_cell.length_c   1.000
_cell.angle_alpha   90.00
_cell.angle_beta   90.00
_cell.angle_gamma   90.00
#
_symmetry.space_group_name_H-M   'P 1'
#
loop_
_entity.id
_entity.type
_entity.pdbx_description
1 polymer ?
#
loop_
_entity_poly.entity_id
_entity_poly.type
_entity_poly.pdbx_seq_one_letter_code
_entity_poly.pdbx_strand_id
1 'polypeptide(L)'
;MIDEPLIFEDNIKWCQEEKPHDCIRIVSYNILADLYLDLSGPQESLFFPYCPKAYQMYEYRYPLVMKELLSYNMDLCFLQEVDHRMQMRYLSALFESIGVEMCFSKKEREVTEGSVIAYRRERF
;
A
#
# COMPACT_ATOMS: atom_id res chain seq x y z
N MET A 1 2.69 23.12 -1.81
CA MET A 1 2.42 22.19 -0.70
C MET A 1 0.91 22.01 -0.68
N ILE A 2 0.42 20.78 -0.62
CA ILE A 2 -1.01 20.57 -0.36
C ILE A 2 -1.17 20.80 1.15
N ASP A 3 -2.00 21.77 1.52
CA ASP A 3 -2.29 22.13 2.93
C ASP A 3 -3.35 21.21 3.57
N GLU A 4 -3.80 20.18 2.85
CA GLU A 4 -4.78 19.22 3.35
C GLU A 4 -4.09 18.05 4.06
N PRO A 5 -4.59 17.63 5.24
CA PRO A 5 -4.07 16.46 5.93
C PRO A 5 -4.29 15.20 5.10
N LEU A 6 -3.36 14.25 5.20
CA LEU A 6 -3.50 12.97 4.53
C LEU A 6 -4.65 12.19 5.19
N ILE A 7 -5.51 11.59 4.37
CA ILE A 7 -6.74 10.91 4.83
C ILE A 7 -6.49 9.82 5.88
N PHE A 8 -5.29 9.24 5.92
CA PHE A 8 -4.93 8.18 6.86
C PHE A 8 -4.41 8.70 8.20
N GLU A 9 -4.22 10.00 8.41
CA GLU A 9 -3.65 10.53 9.65
C GLU A 9 -4.49 10.21 10.89
N ASP A 10 -5.81 10.21 10.75
CA ASP A 10 -6.71 9.82 11.85
C ASP A 10 -6.66 8.31 12.12
N ASN A 11 -6.54 7.49 11.06
CA ASN A 11 -6.34 6.04 11.21
C ASN A 11 -5.03 5.73 11.94
N ILE A 12 -3.96 6.50 11.68
CA ILE A 12 -2.69 6.34 12.38
C ILE A 12 -2.89 6.52 13.88
N LYS A 13 -3.61 7.57 14.31
CA LYS A 13 -3.83 7.82 15.75
C LYS A 13 -4.45 6.61 16.43
N TRP A 14 -5.50 6.03 15.83
CA TRP A 14 -6.14 4.82 16.35
C TRP A 14 -5.23 3.58 16.30
N CYS A 15 -4.46 3.43 15.24
CA CYS A 15 -3.55 2.29 15.09
C CYS A 15 -2.31 2.35 16.00
N GLN A 16 -1.94 3.52 16.50
CA GLN A 16 -0.82 3.66 17.44
C GLN A 16 -1.23 3.36 18.90
N GLU A 17 -2.53 3.30 19.19
CA GLU A 17 -2.98 2.79 20.49
C GLU A 17 -2.61 1.31 20.65
N GLU A 18 -2.23 0.95 21.88
CA GLU A 18 -1.87 -0.42 22.22
C GLU A 18 -3.09 -1.33 22.00
N LYS A 19 -2.93 -2.29 21.08
CA LYS A 19 -3.98 -3.27 20.81
C LYS A 19 -4.06 -4.27 21.98
N PRO A 20 -5.25 -4.68 22.42
CA PRO A 20 -5.39 -5.76 23.39
C PRO A 20 -4.68 -7.03 22.91
N HIS A 21 -4.11 -7.79 23.84
CA HIS A 21 -3.29 -8.98 23.53
C HIS A 21 -4.05 -10.03 22.70
N ASP A 22 -5.37 -10.14 22.86
CA ASP A 22 -6.19 -11.14 22.17
C ASP A 22 -6.83 -10.61 20.88
N CYS A 23 -6.51 -9.37 20.49
CA CYS A 23 -6.99 -8.78 19.26
C CYS A 23 -5.99 -8.94 18.11
N ILE A 24 -6.52 -9.18 16.92
CA ILE A 24 -5.77 -9.23 15.67
C ILE A 24 -6.14 -7.98 14.85
N ARG A 25 -5.13 -7.21 14.45
CA ARG A 25 -5.33 -6.09 13.54
C ARG A 25 -5.07 -6.52 12.10
N ILE A 26 -6.11 -6.45 11.29
CA ILE A 26 -6.09 -6.90 9.90
C ILE A 26 -6.19 -5.68 8.99
N VAL A 27 -5.30 -5.61 8.00
CA VAL A 27 -5.35 -4.64 6.91
C VAL A 27 -5.74 -5.37 5.64
N SER A 28 -6.72 -4.85 4.90
CA SER A 28 -7.00 -5.25 3.52
C SER A 28 -7.07 -4.00 2.66
N TYR A 29 -6.22 -3.89 1.65
CA TYR A 29 -6.07 -2.66 0.89
C TYR A 29 -5.68 -2.91 -0.57
N ASN A 30 -6.53 -2.43 -1.48
CA ASN A 30 -6.18 -2.29 -2.88
C ASN A 30 -5.38 -0.99 -3.08
N ILE A 31 -4.12 -1.12 -3.46
CA ILE A 31 -3.17 0.01 -3.51
C ILE A 31 -2.99 0.60 -4.92
N LEU A 32 -3.82 0.20 -5.87
CA LEU A 32 -3.90 0.70 -7.23
C LEU A 32 -2.58 0.56 -8.02
N ALA A 33 -2.50 -0.48 -8.84
CA ALA A 33 -1.31 -0.75 -9.64
C ALA A 33 -1.08 0.36 -10.68
N ASP A 34 0.17 0.77 -10.85
CA ASP A 34 0.56 1.84 -11.77
C ASP A 34 0.19 1.51 -13.23
N LEU A 35 0.17 0.23 -13.57
CA LEU A 35 -0.20 -0.24 -14.92
C LEU A 35 -1.62 0.13 -15.34
N TYR A 36 -2.52 0.45 -14.39
CA TYR A 36 -3.90 0.84 -14.69
C TYR A 36 -4.07 2.34 -14.98
N LEU A 37 -3.05 3.16 -14.72
CA LEU A 37 -3.19 4.61 -14.73
C LEU A 37 -2.90 5.29 -16.08
N ASP A 38 -2.19 4.62 -17.00
CA ASP A 38 -1.72 5.16 -18.30
C ASP A 38 -1.65 6.70 -18.36
N LEU A 39 -0.61 7.25 -17.73
CA LEU A 39 -0.46 8.70 -17.56
C LEU A 39 0.11 9.41 -18.80
N SER A 40 0.15 8.74 -19.96
CA SER A 40 0.74 9.26 -21.20
C SER A 40 -0.13 10.34 -21.87
N GLY A 41 -1.46 10.17 -21.84
CA GLY A 41 -2.43 11.08 -22.45
C GLY A 41 -2.62 12.40 -21.69
N PRO A 42 -3.34 13.39 -22.25
CA PRO A 42 -3.62 14.64 -21.55
C PRO A 42 -4.53 14.43 -20.31
N GLN A 43 -4.54 15.38 -19.37
CA GLN A 43 -5.16 15.24 -18.04
C GLN A 43 -6.64 14.83 -18.10
N GLU A 44 -7.39 15.43 -19.02
CA GLU A 44 -8.82 15.21 -19.24
C GLU A 44 -9.16 13.84 -19.81
N SER A 45 -8.19 13.13 -20.40
CA SER A 45 -8.38 11.78 -20.93
C SER A 45 -7.92 10.68 -19.97
N LEU A 46 -7.37 11.04 -18.81
CA LEU A 46 -6.93 10.07 -17.80
C LEU A 46 -8.13 9.41 -17.11
N PHE A 47 -7.90 8.23 -16.52
CA PHE A 47 -8.93 7.55 -15.72
C PHE A 47 -9.38 8.37 -14.50
N PHE A 48 -8.45 9.12 -13.88
CA PHE A 48 -8.74 10.06 -12.80
C PHE A 48 -8.48 11.51 -13.22
N PRO A 49 -9.33 12.10 -14.09
CA PRO A 49 -9.06 13.39 -14.70
C PRO A 49 -9.11 14.55 -13.69
N TYR A 50 -9.76 14.35 -12.54
CA TYR A 50 -9.84 15.31 -11.43
C TYR A 50 -8.58 15.35 -10.56
N CYS A 51 -7.72 14.33 -10.61
CA CYS A 51 -6.50 14.26 -9.81
C CYS A 51 -5.31 14.71 -10.66
N PRO A 52 -4.54 15.74 -10.29
CA PRO A 52 -3.35 16.15 -11.04
C PRO A 52 -2.39 14.97 -11.30
N LYS A 53 -1.87 14.83 -12.53
CA LYS A 53 -0.90 13.77 -12.90
C LYS A 53 0.19 13.53 -11.85
N ALA A 54 0.76 14.60 -11.32
CA ALA A 54 1.84 14.52 -10.33
C ALA A 54 1.48 13.71 -9.08
N TYR A 55 0.20 13.67 -8.69
CA TYR A 55 -0.28 12.90 -7.54
C TYR A 55 -0.75 11.49 -7.91
N GLN A 56 -0.96 11.22 -9.20
CA GLN A 56 -1.24 9.87 -9.71
C GLN A 56 0.03 9.06 -9.95
N MET A 57 1.18 9.70 -10.17
CA MET A 57 2.45 9.01 -10.39
C MET A 57 2.85 8.15 -9.18
N TYR A 58 3.42 6.97 -9.43
CA TYR A 58 3.86 6.07 -8.37
C TYR A 58 4.93 6.71 -7.46
N GLU A 59 5.76 7.63 -7.97
CA GLU A 59 6.75 8.37 -7.18
C GLU A 59 6.11 9.19 -6.05
N TYR A 60 4.87 9.63 -6.23
CA TYR A 60 4.10 10.32 -5.21
C TYR A 60 3.30 9.34 -4.34
N ARG A 61 2.63 8.35 -4.95
CA ARG A 61 1.74 7.42 -4.23
C ARG A 61 2.48 6.44 -3.34
N TYR A 62 3.56 5.83 -3.81
CA TYR A 62 4.25 4.77 -3.07
C TYR A 62 4.75 5.22 -1.69
N PRO A 63 5.41 6.39 -1.54
CA PRO A 63 5.80 6.89 -0.22
C PRO A 63 4.63 7.06 0.76
N LEU A 64 3.47 7.50 0.26
CA LEU A 64 2.27 7.66 1.08
C LEU A 64 1.72 6.30 1.55
N VAL A 65 1.60 5.34 0.63
CA VAL A 65 1.16 3.97 0.98
C VAL A 65 2.13 3.31 1.97
N MET A 66 3.44 3.48 1.79
CA MET A 66 4.44 2.96 2.74
C MET A 66 4.30 3.59 4.12
N LYS A 67 4.14 4.92 4.21
CA LYS A 67 3.93 5.62 5.48
C LYS A 67 2.66 5.13 6.18
N GLU A 68 1.58 4.97 5.42
CA GLU A 68 0.31 4.47 5.91
C GLU A 68 0.45 3.04 6.48
N LEU A 69 0.96 2.10 5.69
CA LEU A 69 1.15 0.71 6.10
C LEU A 69 2.06 0.57 7.33
N LEU A 70 3.19 1.31 7.36
CA LEU A 70 4.11 1.32 8.50
C LEU A 70 3.40 1.69 9.81
N SER A 71 2.43 2.58 9.73
CA SER A 71 1.77 3.18 10.89
C SER A 71 0.62 2.33 11.42
N TYR A 72 0.23 1.24 10.76
CA TYR A 72 -0.92 0.43 11.15
C TYR A 72 -0.63 -0.59 12.24
N ASN A 73 0.63 -0.91 12.55
CA ASN A 73 0.99 -1.92 13.57
C ASN A 73 0.17 -3.23 13.40
N MET A 74 0.08 -3.68 12.14
CA MET A 74 -0.77 -4.79 11.71
C MET A 74 -0.24 -6.15 12.14
N ASP A 75 -1.12 -7.14 12.17
CA ASP A 75 -0.79 -8.55 12.38
C ASP A 75 -0.92 -9.36 11.11
N LEU A 76 -1.96 -9.05 10.31
CA LEU A 76 -2.21 -9.61 9.00
C LEU A 76 -2.46 -8.48 8.01
N CYS A 77 -1.92 -8.62 6.81
CA CYS A 77 -2.08 -7.65 5.73
C CYS A 77 -2.37 -8.36 4.41
N PHE A 78 -3.40 -7.89 3.71
CA PHE A 78 -3.82 -8.39 2.41
C PHE A 78 -3.81 -7.22 1.43
N LEU A 79 -2.82 -7.16 0.55
CA LEU A 79 -2.73 -6.10 -0.47
C LEU A 79 -3.15 -6.63 -1.83
N GLN A 80 -3.91 -5.84 -2.58
CA GLN A 80 -4.29 -6.11 -3.97
C GLN A 80 -3.75 -5.02 -4.90
N GLU A 81 -3.62 -5.34 -6.19
CA GLU A 81 -3.06 -4.46 -7.22
C GLU A 81 -1.64 -3.98 -6.87
N VAL A 82 -0.83 -4.91 -6.38
CA VAL A 82 0.56 -4.64 -5.99
C VAL A 82 1.46 -4.81 -7.21
N ASP A 83 2.05 -3.72 -7.70
CA ASP A 83 3.06 -3.81 -8.76
C ASP A 83 4.25 -4.69 -8.33
N HIS A 84 4.75 -5.52 -9.25
CA HIS A 84 5.95 -6.34 -9.01
C HIS A 84 7.18 -5.48 -8.64
N ARG A 85 7.29 -4.27 -9.20
CA ARG A 85 8.35 -3.33 -8.82
C ARG A 85 8.19 -2.86 -7.36
N MET A 86 6.95 -2.60 -6.95
CA MET A 86 6.65 -2.13 -5.60
C MET A 86 7.01 -3.19 -4.56
N GLN A 87 6.58 -4.44 -4.80
CA GLN A 87 6.85 -5.53 -3.88
C GLN A 87 8.36 -5.80 -3.73
N MET A 88 9.07 -5.92 -4.86
CA MET A 88 10.51 -6.26 -4.86
C MET A 88 11.38 -5.18 -4.22
N ARG A 89 11.05 -3.90 -4.41
CA ARG A 89 11.94 -2.79 -4.03
C ARG A 89 11.58 -2.14 -2.70
N TYR A 90 10.31 -2.22 -2.29
CA TYR A 90 9.80 -1.43 -1.18
C TYR A 90 9.09 -2.28 -0.13
N LEU A 91 8.04 -3.04 -0.51
CA LEU A 91 7.23 -3.76 0.49
C LEU A 91 8.03 -4.82 1.23
N SER A 92 8.89 -5.59 0.53
CA SER A 92 9.71 -6.61 1.19
C SER A 92 10.58 -6.01 2.30
N ALA A 93 11.26 -4.89 2.01
CA ALA A 93 12.10 -4.21 2.99
C ALA A 93 11.28 -3.58 4.12
N LEU A 94 10.12 -2.99 3.79
CA LEU A 94 9.22 -2.39 4.77
C LEU A 94 8.73 -3.42 5.78
N PHE A 95 8.15 -4.53 5.31
CA PHE A 95 7.61 -5.56 6.19
C PHE A 95 8.70 -6.24 7.02
N GLU A 96 9.86 -6.52 6.43
CA GLU A 96 11.01 -7.06 7.17
C GLU A 96 11.43 -6.14 8.32
N SER A 97 11.46 -4.82 8.10
CA SER A 97 11.85 -3.83 9.14
C SER A 97 10.91 -3.79 10.35
N ILE A 98 9.69 -4.31 10.22
CA ILE A 98 8.68 -4.34 11.30
C ILE A 98 8.35 -5.77 11.78
N GLY A 99 9.20 -6.74 11.45
CA GLY A 99 9.03 -8.13 11.89
C GLY A 99 7.84 -8.86 11.24
N VAL A 100 7.41 -8.39 10.07
CA VAL A 100 6.34 -8.97 9.26
C VAL A 100 6.96 -9.72 8.09
N GLU A 101 6.54 -10.96 7.87
CA GLU A 101 6.89 -11.74 6.70
C GLU A 101 5.83 -11.55 5.61
N MET A 102 6.22 -11.62 4.34
CA MET A 102 5.27 -11.48 3.23
C MET A 102 5.47 -12.52 2.14
N CYS A 103 4.36 -12.93 1.54
CA CYS A 103 4.31 -13.71 0.31
C CYS A 103 3.66 -12.87 -0.79
N PHE A 104 4.34 -12.74 -1.93
CA PHE A 104 3.77 -12.12 -3.13
C PHE A 104 3.34 -13.20 -4.11
N SER A 105 2.09 -13.10 -4.58
CA SER A 105 1.58 -13.91 -5.67
C SER A 105 1.23 -13.01 -6.84
N LYS A 106 1.95 -13.16 -7.95
CA LYS A 106 1.67 -12.44 -9.19
C LYS A 106 0.37 -12.97 -9.79
N LYS A 107 -0.51 -12.09 -10.29
CA LYS A 107 -1.65 -12.57 -11.08
C LYS A 107 -1.15 -13.28 -12.33
N GLU A 108 -1.79 -14.39 -12.66
CA GLU A 108 -1.54 -15.11 -13.91
C GLU A 108 -1.92 -14.20 -15.11
N ARG A 109 -1.32 -14.44 -16.29
CA ARG A 109 -1.32 -13.61 -17.53
C ARG A 109 -0.19 -12.57 -17.58
N GLU A 110 -0.13 -11.80 -18.68
CA GLU A 110 0.92 -10.80 -18.98
C GLU A 110 0.88 -9.53 -18.09
N VAL A 111 0.10 -9.52 -17.01
CA VAL A 111 0.03 -8.37 -16.08
C VAL A 111 1.24 -8.35 -15.15
N THR A 112 1.70 -7.18 -14.73
CA THR A 112 2.88 -7.00 -13.85
C THR A 112 2.52 -6.72 -12.39
N GLU A 113 1.27 -6.96 -11.99
CA GLU A 113 0.78 -6.81 -10.61
C GLU A 113 0.32 -8.14 -9.98
N GLY A 114 0.09 -8.11 -8.68
CA GLY A 114 -0.36 -9.26 -7.91
C GLY A 114 -0.97 -8.89 -6.57
N SER A 115 -0.94 -9.85 -5.66
CA SER A 115 -1.40 -9.70 -4.28
C SER A 115 -0.30 -10.06 -3.29
N VAL A 116 -0.34 -9.41 -2.12
CA VAL A 116 0.54 -9.71 -1.00
C VAL A 116 -0.30 -10.22 0.16
N ILE A 117 0.16 -11.29 0.79
CA ILE A 117 -0.25 -11.66 2.15
C ILE A 117 0.95 -11.44 3.04
N ALA A 118 0.78 -10.68 4.13
CA ALA A 118 1.83 -10.46 5.11
C ALA A 118 1.32 -10.78 6.52
N TYR A 119 2.20 -11.34 7.36
CA TYR A 119 1.86 -11.78 8.71
C TYR A 119 3.00 -11.52 9.70
N ARG A 120 2.66 -11.17 10.94
CA ARG A 120 3.64 -10.95 12.02
C ARG A 120 4.20 -12.28 12.51
N ARG A 121 5.52 -12.46 12.38
CA ARG A 121 6.22 -13.72 12.71
C ARG A 121 6.05 -14.20 14.16
N GLU A 122 5.93 -13.26 15.09
CA GLU A 122 5.76 -13.61 16.51
C GLU A 122 4.36 -14.14 16.84
N ARG A 123 3.41 -14.02 15.91
CA ARG A 123 2.01 -14.42 16.12
C ARG A 123 1.53 -15.58 15.24
N PHE A 124 2.15 -15.81 14.07
CA PHE A 124 1.74 -16.83 13.10
C PHE A 124 2.94 -17.59 12.53
#